data_AF-A0A9D1RC43-F1
#
_entry.id   AF-A0A9D1RC43-F1
#
_cell.length_a   1.000
_cell.length_b   1.000
_cell.length_c   1.000
_cell.angle_alpha   90.00
_cell.angle_beta   90.00
_cell.angle_gamma   90.00
#
_symmetry.space_group_name_H-M   'P 1'
#
loop_
_entity.id
_entity.type
_entity.pdbx_description
1 polymer ?
#
loop_
_entity_poly.entity_id
_entity_poly.type
_entity_poly.pdbx_seq_one_letter_code
_entity_poly.pdbx_strand_id
1 'polypeptide(L)'
;MEKRLSVRQIMVVASMLFGLLFGAGNLIFPVSMGQLAGAHMWQAVAGFVVTGVGVPILGVAALGISQENSVLELSGRVGRRYGIFFTCALHLTVGPFFAIPR
;
A
#
# COMPACT_ATOMS: atom_id res chain seq x y z
N MET A 1 28.25 4.40 2.23
CA MET A 1 28.45 3.02 2.77
C MET A 1 27.14 2.27 2.61
N GLU A 2 27.06 1.34 1.67
CA GLU A 2 25.91 0.46 1.49
C GLU A 2 25.82 -0.50 2.68
N LYS A 3 25.03 -0.16 3.71
CA LYS A 3 24.74 -1.09 4.81
C LYS A 3 23.80 -2.17 4.28
N ARG A 4 24.36 -3.31 3.88
CA ARG A 4 23.55 -4.50 3.56
C ARG A 4 22.87 -5.00 4.83
N LEU A 5 21.55 -5.12 4.77
CA LEU A 5 20.76 -5.68 5.86
C LEU A 5 21.16 -7.13 6.10
N SER A 6 21.27 -7.53 7.37
CA SER A 6 21.41 -8.93 7.74
C SER A 6 20.15 -9.70 7.33
N VAL A 7 20.29 -11.00 7.02
CA VAL A 7 19.15 -11.89 6.70
C VAL A 7 18.06 -11.83 7.78
N ARG A 8 18.44 -11.69 9.06
CA ARG A 8 17.50 -11.52 10.16
C ARG A 8 16.71 -10.21 10.06
N GLN A 9 17.36 -9.13 9.66
CA GLN A 9 16.71 -7.82 9.49
C GLN A 9 15.78 -7.84 8.27
N ILE A 10 16.19 -8.51 7.18
CA ILE A 10 15.35 -8.70 6.00
C ILE A 10 14.10 -9.48 6.36
N MET A 11 14.21 -10.57 7.13
CA MET A 11 13.04 -11.31 7.58
C MET A 11 12.09 -10.48 8.45
N VAL A 12 12.63 -9.63 9.33
CA VAL A 12 11.81 -8.73 10.17
C VAL A 12 11.12 -7.66 9.33
N VAL A 13 11.82 -7.03 8.39
CA VAL A 13 11.23 -6.01 7.51
C VAL A 13 10.20 -6.65 6.58
N ALA A 14 10.49 -7.83 6.02
CA ALA A 14 9.56 -8.58 5.19
C ALA A 14 8.30 -8.98 5.97
N SER A 15 8.42 -9.42 7.22
CA SER A 15 7.25 -9.77 8.05
C SER A 15 6.42 -8.54 8.43
N MET A 16 7.06 -7.39 8.69
CA MET A 16 6.36 -6.12 8.94
C MET A 16 5.61 -5.63 7.70
N LEU A 17 6.26 -5.64 6.53
CA LEU A 17 5.62 -5.28 5.26
C LEU A 17 4.50 -6.25 4.90
N PHE A 18 4.71 -7.54 5.15
CA PHE A 18 3.67 -8.54 5.02
C PHE A 18 2.50 -8.22 5.95
N GLY A 19 2.72 -7.98 7.24
CA GLY A 19 1.63 -7.65 8.17
C GLY A 19 0.89 -6.36 7.82
N LEU A 20 1.60 -5.35 7.29
CA LEU A 20 1.02 -4.09 6.83
C LEU A 20 0.12 -4.29 5.60
N LEU A 21 0.54 -5.12 4.64
CA LEU A 21 -0.18 -5.36 3.39
C LEU A 21 -1.21 -6.50 3.51
N PHE A 22 -1.00 -7.48 4.40
CA PHE A 22 -1.83 -8.66 4.59
C PHE A 22 -2.91 -8.40 5.67
N GLY A 23 -3.60 -7.26 5.55
CA GLY A 23 -4.73 -6.90 6.41
C GLY A 23 -6.02 -7.63 6.04
N ALA A 24 -7.08 -7.43 6.83
CA ALA A 24 -8.37 -8.11 6.66
C ALA A 24 -8.97 -7.94 5.24
N GLY A 25 -8.80 -6.76 4.62
CA GLY A 25 -9.25 -6.52 3.24
C GLY A 25 -8.58 -7.45 2.23
N ASN A 26 -7.26 -7.59 2.29
CA ASN A 26 -6.52 -8.44 1.35
C ASN A 26 -6.73 -9.95 1.58
N LEU A 27 -7.40 -10.33 2.67
CA LEU A 27 -7.81 -11.72 2.93
C LEU A 27 -9.26 -11.98 2.52
N ILE A 28 -10.16 -11.04 2.78
CA ILE A 28 -11.61 -11.20 2.52
C ILE A 28 -11.94 -10.95 1.03
N PHE A 29 -11.38 -9.90 0.43
CA PHE A 29 -11.75 -9.50 -0.93
C PHE A 29 -11.38 -10.54 -2.00
N PRO A 30 -10.22 -11.22 -1.98
CA PRO A 30 -9.90 -12.23 -2.99
C PRO A 30 -10.82 -13.43 -2.95
N VAL A 31 -11.23 -13.86 -1.74
CA VAL A 31 -12.15 -14.99 -1.58
C VAL A 31 -13.53 -14.61 -2.11
N SER A 32 -14.03 -13.42 -1.75
CA SER A 32 -15.30 -12.91 -2.27
C SER A 32 -15.27 -12.69 -3.79
N MET A 33 -14.21 -12.07 -4.32
CA MET A 33 -14.04 -11.90 -5.77
C MET A 33 -13.91 -13.23 -6.50
N GLY A 34 -13.22 -14.21 -5.93
CA GLY A 34 -13.11 -15.55 -6.50
C GLY A 34 -14.45 -16.27 -6.58
N GLN A 35 -15.30 -16.13 -5.56
CA GLN A 35 -16.67 -16.63 -5.57
C GLN A 35 -17.53 -15.97 -6.65
N LEU A 36 -17.41 -14.65 -6.81
CA LEU A 36 -18.16 -13.88 -7.82
C LEU A 36 -17.66 -14.13 -9.25
N ALA A 37 -16.37 -14.40 -9.44
CA ALA A 37 -15.75 -14.59 -10.75
C ALA A 37 -16.12 -15.93 -11.41
N GLY A 38 -16.56 -16.93 -10.64
CA GLY A 38 -16.96 -18.24 -11.15
C GLY A 38 -15.89 -18.86 -12.06
N ALA A 39 -16.22 -19.08 -13.33
CA ALA A 39 -15.31 -19.64 -14.33
C ALA A 39 -14.09 -18.75 -14.66
N HIS A 40 -14.15 -17.45 -14.38
CA HIS A 40 -13.11 -16.47 -14.66
C HIS A 40 -12.15 -16.23 -13.48
N MET A 41 -12.10 -17.15 -12.51
CA MET A 41 -11.28 -17.04 -11.30
C MET A 41 -9.84 -16.62 -11.58
N TRP A 42 -9.17 -17.23 -12.56
CA TRP A 42 -7.77 -16.92 -12.87
C TRP A 42 -7.56 -15.48 -13.37
N GLN A 43 -8.53 -14.93 -14.12
CA GLN A 43 -8.49 -13.54 -14.56
C GLN A 43 -8.70 -12.59 -13.37
N ALA A 44 -9.63 -12.92 -12.46
CA ALA A 44 -9.85 -12.15 -11.24
C ALA A 44 -8.64 -12.17 -10.30
N VAL A 45 -7.97 -13.31 -10.16
CA VAL A 45 -6.73 -13.44 -9.39
C VAL A 45 -5.61 -12.61 -10.01
N ALA A 46 -5.42 -12.69 -11.33
CA ALA A 46 -4.40 -11.88 -12.01
C ALA A 46 -4.65 -10.38 -11.82
N GLY A 47 -5.91 -9.92 -11.96
CA GLY A 47 -6.30 -8.55 -11.69
C GLY A 47 -6.02 -8.14 -10.25
N PHE A 48 -6.38 -8.98 -9.27
CA PHE A 48 -6.12 -8.73 -7.85
C PHE A 48 -4.63 -8.66 -7.54
N VAL A 49 -3.80 -9.53 -8.10
CA VAL A 49 -2.34 -9.49 -7.88
C VAL A 49 -1.75 -8.18 -8.44
N VAL A 50 -2.18 -7.74 -9.62
CA VAL A 50 -1.68 -6.51 -10.23
C VAL A 50 -2.09 -5.28 -9.41
N THR A 51 -3.37 -5.16 -9.05
CA THR A 51 -3.91 -3.96 -8.40
C THR A 51 -3.78 -3.99 -6.88
N GLY A 52 -4.11 -5.11 -6.24
CA GLY A 52 -4.14 -5.27 -4.79
C GLY A 52 -2.77 -5.54 -4.17
N VAL A 53 -1.81 -6.08 -4.93
CA VAL A 53 -0.45 -6.38 -4.42
C VAL A 53 0.61 -5.54 -5.14
N GLY A 54 0.56 -5.46 -6.47
CA GLY A 54 1.55 -4.75 -7.28
C GLY A 54 1.62 -3.25 -6.96
N VAL A 55 0.48 -2.55 -6.99
CA VAL A 55 0.44 -1.10 -6.75
C VAL A 55 0.93 -0.73 -5.33
N PRO A 56 0.50 -1.40 -4.24
CA PRO A 56 1.03 -1.12 -2.91
C PRO A 56 2.54 -1.34 -2.78
N ILE A 57 3.09 -2.42 -3.37
CA ILE A 57 4.53 -2.68 -3.36
C ILE A 57 5.28 -1.57 -4.11
N LEU A 58 4.76 -1.13 -5.26
CA LEU A 58 5.33 0.00 -6.01
C LEU A 58 5.31 1.29 -5.17
N GLY A 59 4.25 1.53 -4.40
CA GLY A 59 4.17 2.68 -3.48
C GLY A 59 5.24 2.63 -2.39
N VAL A 60 5.42 1.49 -1.73
CA VAL A 60 6.48 1.29 -0.71
C VAL A 60 7.87 1.48 -1.33
N ALA A 61 8.10 0.91 -2.53
CA ALA A 61 9.36 1.07 -3.24
C ALA A 61 9.62 2.55 -3.61
N ALA A 62 8.62 3.27 -4.11
CA ALA A 62 8.72 4.68 -4.44
C ALA A 62 9.07 5.55 -3.22
N LEU A 63 8.45 5.26 -2.06
CA LEU A 63 8.81 5.94 -0.80
C LEU A 63 10.25 5.64 -0.37
N GLY A 64 10.66 4.36 -0.43
CA GLY A 64 12.02 3.95 -0.09
C GLY A 64 13.09 4.58 -0.99
N ILE A 65 12.81 4.72 -2.29
CA ILE A 65 13.71 5.35 -3.27
C ILE A 65 13.75 6.87 -3.10
N SER A 66 12.62 7.50 -2.78
CA SER A 66 12.53 8.96 -2.69
C SER A 66 13.31 9.55 -1.51
N GLN A 67 13.63 8.74 -0.49
CA GLN A 67 14.35 9.13 0.74
C GLN A 67 13.68 10.27 1.54
N GLU A 68 12.41 10.57 1.25
CA GLU A 68 11.62 11.54 1.99
C GLU A 68 11.02 10.87 3.22
N ASN A 69 11.00 11.57 4.35
CA ASN A 69 10.49 11.02 5.60
C ASN A 69 8.97 11.15 5.70
N SER A 70 8.35 11.96 4.83
CA SER A 70 6.91 12.19 4.84
C SER A 70 6.28 12.24 3.45
N VAL A 71 5.03 11.79 3.37
CA VAL A 71 4.15 11.98 2.20
C VAL A 71 3.99 13.47 1.86
N LEU A 72 4.07 14.35 2.87
CA LEU A 72 4.04 15.80 2.67
C LEU A 72 5.28 16.32 1.94
N GLU A 73 6.46 15.80 2.26
CA GLU A 73 7.72 16.16 1.58
C GLU A 73 7.71 15.64 0.14
N LEU A 74 7.25 14.39 -0.04
CA LEU A 74 7.10 13.78 -1.36
C LEU A 74 6.14 14.57 -2.26
N SER A 75 4.94 14.88 -1.75
CA SER A 75 3.92 15.67 -2.48
C SER A 75 4.29 17.14 -2.59
N GLY A 76 5.13 17.65 -1.69
CA GLY A 76 5.71 18.98 -1.72
C GLY A 76 6.61 19.23 -2.94
N ARG A 77 7.19 18.18 -3.54
CA ARG A 77 7.95 18.28 -4.81
C ARG A 77 7.11 18.77 -5.99
N VAL A 78 5.80 18.51 -5.97
CA VAL A 78 4.84 19.03 -6.97
C VAL A 78 4.47 20.49 -6.68
N GLY A 79 4.46 20.87 -5.40
CA GLY A 79 4.27 22.25 -4.94
C GLY A 79 3.75 22.31 -3.51
N ARG A 80 4.16 23.35 -2.76
CA ARG A 80 3.84 23.50 -1.33
C ARG A 80 2.33 23.52 -1.02
N ARG A 81 1.51 24.16 -1.86
CA ARG A 81 0.04 24.18 -1.68
C ARG A 81 -0.58 22.82 -2.00
N TYR A 82 -0.09 22.15 -3.03
CA TYR A 82 -0.55 20.82 -3.42
C TYR A 82 -0.23 19.79 -2.34
N GLY A 83 1.00 19.79 -1.81
CA GLY A 83 1.41 18.82 -0.79
C GLY A 83 0.59 18.89 0.50
N ILE A 84 0.28 20.11 0.97
CA ILE A 84 -0.58 20.30 2.15
C ILE A 84 -1.99 19.79 1.86
N PHE A 85 -2.61 20.23 0.75
CA PHE A 85 -3.96 19.80 0.38
C PHE A 85 -4.06 18.28 0.23
N PHE A 86 -3.13 17.69 -0.52
CA PHE A 86 -3.09 16.24 -0.78
C PHE A 86 -2.91 15.45 0.51
N THR A 87 -1.95 15.85 1.36
CA THR A 87 -1.69 15.17 2.64
C THR A 87 -2.90 15.26 3.57
N CYS A 88 -3.56 16.42 3.67
CA CYS A 88 -4.78 16.58 4.46
C CYS A 88 -5.92 15.71 3.92
N ALA A 89 -6.17 15.75 2.61
CA ALA A 89 -7.22 14.95 1.98
C ALA A 89 -6.99 13.45 2.19
N LEU A 90 -5.73 12.98 2.06
CA LEU A 90 -5.36 11.59 2.27
C LEU A 90 -5.65 11.14 3.71
N HIS A 91 -5.24 11.92 4.72
CA HIS A 91 -5.50 11.58 6.12
C HIS A 91 -7.00 11.58 6.46
N LEU A 92 -7.77 12.54 5.92
CA LEU A 92 -9.22 12.58 6.11
C LEU A 92 -9.92 11.38 5.45
N THR A 93 -9.43 10.97 4.29
CA THR A 93 -9.94 9.81 3.54
C THR A 93 -9.66 8.53 4.34
N VAL A 94 -8.41 8.29 4.75
CA VAL A 94 -8.03 7.08 5.49
C VAL A 94 -8.73 6.99 6.84
N GLY A 95 -8.89 8.10 7.56
CA GLY A 95 -9.53 8.11 8.88
C GLY A 95 -11.05 8.35 8.80
N PRO A 96 -11.50 9.61 8.97
CA PRO A 96 -12.91 9.93 9.20
C PRO A 96 -13.87 9.53 8.08
N PHE A 97 -13.46 9.53 6.82
CA PHE A 97 -14.39 9.27 5.71
C PHE A 97 -14.55 7.78 5.35
N PHE A 98 -13.49 6.99 5.48
CA PHE A 98 -13.52 5.56 5.11
C PHE A 98 -13.35 4.59 6.28
N ALA A 99 -12.59 4.93 7.34
CA ALA A 99 -12.32 4.01 8.44
C ALA A 99 -13.26 4.16 9.65
N ILE A 100 -14.06 5.23 9.75
CA ILE A 100 -15.12 5.28 10.76
C ILE A 100 -16.12 4.16 10.44
N PRO A 101 -16.32 3.17 11.35
CA PRO A 101 -17.27 2.09 11.13
C PRO A 101 -18.67 2.67 11.09
N ARG A 102 -19.39 2.39 10.01
CA ARG A 102 -20.81 2.65 9.83
C ARG A 102 -21.48 1.34 9.45
#